data_AF-A0A1F6RI76-F1
#
_entry.id   AF-A0A1F6RI76-F1
#
_cell.length_a   1.000
_cell.length_b   1.000
_cell.length_c   1.000
_cell.angle_alpha   90.00
_cell.angle_beta   90.00
_cell.angle_gamma   90.00
#
_symmetry.space_group_name_H-M   'P 1'
#
loop_
_entity.id
_entity.type
_entity.pdbx_description
1 polymer ?
#
loop_
_entity_poly.entity_id
_entity_poly.type
_entity_poly.pdbx_seq_one_letter_code
_entity_poly.pdbx_strand_id
1 'polypeptide(L)' 'MSQRMLMTIDDLDKTLIDFVIQEKTNTEMAEKTGYSVGYVKRRLAYLFRLFGVKSKVGLVREIYKFNSY' A
#
# COMPACT_ATOMS: atom_id res chain seq x y z
N MET A 1 -2.85 -13.88 -9.05
CA MET A 1 -1.94 -12.79 -9.46
C MET A 1 -0.95 -13.31 -10.48
N SER A 2 -0.62 -12.56 -11.53
CA SER A 2 0.55 -12.90 -12.35
C SER A 2 1.80 -12.79 -11.47
N GLN A 3 2.65 -13.82 -11.47
CA GLN A 3 3.94 -13.86 -10.74
C GLN A 3 4.79 -12.58 -10.91
N ARG A 4 4.55 -11.80 -11.98
CA ARG A 4 5.21 -10.51 -12.24
C ARG A 4 4.85 -9.37 -11.29
N MET A 5 3.66 -9.36 -10.67
CA MET A 5 3.22 -8.23 -9.84
C MET A 5 3.86 -8.22 -8.43
N LEU A 6 4.22 -9.42 -7.92
CA LEU A 6 4.95 -9.60 -6.66
C LEU A 6 6.43 -9.21 -6.77
N MET A 7 6.99 -9.14 -7.98
CA MET A 7 8.39 -8.75 -8.20
C MET A 7 8.63 -7.23 -8.11
N THR A 8 7.58 -6.40 -8.07
CA THR A 8 7.70 -4.93 -8.16
C THR A 8 7.48 -4.18 -6.85
N ILE A 9 7.06 -4.86 -5.78
CA ILE A 9 6.79 -4.26 -4.47
C ILE A 9 7.93 -4.57 -3.49
N ASP A 10 8.56 -3.53 -2.96
CA ASP A 10 9.64 -3.62 -1.98
C ASP A 10 9.10 -3.81 -0.55
N ASP A 11 9.98 -3.94 0.43
CA ASP A 11 9.57 -4.17 1.82
C ASP A 11 8.88 -2.95 2.45
N LEU A 12 9.20 -1.74 1.97
CA LEU A 12 8.47 -0.55 2.35
C LEU A 12 7.03 -0.59 1.83
N ASP A 13 6.82 -1.04 0.59
CA ASP A 13 5.49 -1.17 0.00
C ASP A 13 4.61 -2.14 0.79
N LYS A 14 5.16 -3.30 1.17
CA LYS A 14 4.47 -4.27 2.03
C LYS A 14 4.09 -3.63 3.36
N THR A 15 5.03 -2.92 3.98
CA THR A 15 4.79 -2.21 5.25
C THR A 15 3.69 -1.15 5.11
N LEU A 16 3.68 -0.37 4.03
CA LEU A 16 2.66 0.63 3.79
C LEU A 16 1.28 0.01 3.50
N ILE A 17 1.26 -1.12 2.80
CA ILE A 17 0.04 -1.91 2.59
C ILE A 17 -0.52 -2.39 3.93
N ASP A 18 0.32 -2.96 4.81
CA ASP A 18 -0.10 -3.39 6.15
C ASP A 18 -0.65 -2.23 6.97
N PHE A 19 0.00 -1.07 6.92
CA PHE A 19 -0.52 0.14 7.57
C PHE A 19 -1.85 0.62 6.99
N VAL A 20 -2.08 0.44 5.68
CA VAL A 20 -3.38 0.73 5.08
C VAL A 20 -4.46 -0.22 5.60
N ILE A 21 -4.16 -1.51 5.77
CA ILE A 21 -5.09 -2.51 6.34
C ILE A 21 -5.38 -2.19 7.81
N GLN A 22 -4.39 -1.74 8.57
CA GLN A 22 -4.52 -1.30 9.96
C GLN A 22 -5.12 0.11 10.11
N GLU A 23 -5.66 0.67 9.04
CA GLU A 23 -6.32 1.99 9.01
C GLU A 23 -5.45 3.17 9.47
N LYS A 24 -4.12 3.06 9.30
CA LYS A 24 -3.20 4.13 9.67
C LYS A 24 -3.33 5.36 8.78
N THR A 25 -3.23 6.52 9.41
CA THR A 25 -3.11 7.81 8.72
C THR A 25 -1.75 7.96 8.05
N ASN A 26 -1.64 8.89 7.09
CA ASN A 26 -0.36 9.11 6.41
C ASN A 26 0.71 9.67 7.37
N THR A 27 0.30 10.37 8.43
CA THR A 27 1.20 10.89 9.46
C THR A 27 1.74 9.76 10.33
N GLU A 28 0.88 8.85 10.80
CA GLU A 28 1.34 7.67 11.55
C GLU A 28 2.27 6.76 10.73
N MET A 29 1.97 6.60 9.43
CA MET A 29 2.84 5.88 8.50
C MET A 29 4.22 6.54 8.38
N ALA A 30 4.24 7.87 8.25
CA ALA A 30 5.48 8.65 8.18
C ALA A 30 6.31 8.47 9.46
N GLU A 31 5.68 8.60 10.63
CA GLU A 31 6.32 8.40 11.94
C GLU A 31 6.90 6.98 12.09
N LYS A 32 6.14 5.95 11.70
CA LYS A 32 6.57 4.54 11.85
C LYS A 32 7.65 4.13 10.85
N THR A 33 7.68 4.74 9.67
CA THR A 33 8.66 4.41 8.63
C THR A 33 9.89 5.32 8.62
N GLY A 34 9.84 6.45 9.33
CA GLY A 34 10.89 7.47 9.29
C GLY A 34 10.90 8.33 8.02
N TYR A 35 9.93 8.14 7.10
CA TYR A 35 9.82 8.95 5.89
C TYR A 35 8.93 10.17 6.08
N SER A 36 9.07 11.16 5.19
CA SER A 36 8.14 12.30 5.18
C SER A 36 6.74 11.90 4.73
N VAL A 37 5.72 12.60 5.24
CA VAL A 37 4.32 12.42 4.82
C VAL A 37 4.16 12.57 3.30
N GLY A 38 4.90 13.49 2.68
CA GLY A 38 4.89 13.69 1.23
C GLY A 38 5.45 12.49 0.45
N TYR A 39 6.48 11.83 0.99
CA TYR A 39 6.99 10.60 0.41
C TYR A 39 5.99 9.44 0.55
N VAL A 40 5.39 9.26 1.74
CA VAL A 40 4.33 8.26 1.98
C VAL A 40 3.18 8.45 1.00
N LYS A 41 2.69 9.69 0.81
CA LYS A 41 1.62 9.99 -0.16
C LYS A 41 2.00 9.60 -1.59
N ARG A 42 3.22 9.93 -2.03
CA ARG A 42 3.72 9.56 -3.37
C ARG A 42 3.81 8.04 -3.53
N ARG A 43 4.30 7.33 -2.51
CA ARG A 43 4.41 5.87 -2.53
C ARG A 43 3.03 5.19 -2.55
N LEU A 44 2.08 5.68 -1.76
CA LEU A 44 0.68 5.22 -1.82
C LEU A 44 0.04 5.46 -3.19
N ALA A 45 0.30 6.60 -3.83
CA ALA A 45 -0.21 6.87 -5.18
C ALA A 45 0.38 5.90 -6.22
N TYR A 46 1.67 5.55 -6.08
CA TYR A 46 2.30 4.50 -6.88
C TYR A 46 1.61 3.14 -6.68
N LEU A 47 1.37 2.75 -5.43
CA LEU A 47 0.65 1.51 -5.10
C LEU A 47 -0.77 1.52 -5.66
N PHE A 48 -1.49 2.63 -5.56
CA PHE A 48 -2.83 2.72 -6.14
C PHE A 48 -2.82 2.49 -7.65
N ARG A 49 -1.85 3.07 -8.37
CA ARG A 49 -1.68 2.82 -9.81
C ARG A 49 -1.31 1.36 -10.10
N LEU A 50 -0.44 0.77 -9.30
CA LEU A 50 0.00 -0.62 -9.47
C LEU A 50 -1.16 -1.61 -9.32
N PHE A 51 -2.03 -1.38 -8.34
CA PHE A 51 -3.20 -2.22 -8.06
C PHE A 51 -4.45 -1.80 -8.83
N GLY A 52 -4.39 -0.76 -9.67
CA GLY A 52 -5.53 -0.29 -10.46
C GLY A 52 -6.66 0.33 -9.62
N VAL A 53 -6.35 0.85 -8.44
CA VAL A 53 -7.30 1.45 -7.49
C VAL A 53 -7.09 2.96 -7.35
N LYS A 54 -8.04 3.65 -6.71
CA LYS A 54 -7.99 5.12 -6.51
C LYS A 54 -7.93 5.56 -5.04
N SER A 55 -8.01 4.62 -4.10
CA SER A 55 -8.10 4.94 -2.68
C SER A 55 -7.53 3.82 -1.81
N LYS A 56 -7.25 4.15 -0.54
CA LYS A 56 -6.87 3.17 0.50
C LYS A 56 -7.90 2.05 0.62
N VAL A 57 -9.18 2.39 0.67
CA VAL A 57 -10.29 1.41 0.73
C VAL A 57 -10.28 0.51 -0.51
N GLY A 58 -10.05 1.07 -1.70
CA GLY A 58 -9.89 0.28 -2.92
C GLY A 58 -8.72 -0.70 -2.84
N LEU A 59 -7.58 -0.23 -2.33
CA LEU A 59 -6.40 -1.06 -2.13
C LEU A 59 -6.68 -2.23 -1.16
N VAL A 60 -7.32 -1.95 -0.03
CA VAL A 60 -7.76 -2.97 0.93
C VAL A 60 -8.64 -4.02 0.23
N ARG A 61 -9.69 -3.59 -0.49
CA ARG A 61 -10.61 -4.50 -1.18
C ARG A 61 -9.90 -5.38 -2.19
N GLU A 62 -8.99 -4.83 -2.98
CA GLU A 62 -8.22 -5.63 -3.95
C GLU A 62 -7.34 -6.65 -3.24
N ILE A 63 -6.64 -6.27 -2.17
CA ILE A 63 -5.81 -7.22 -1.40
C ILE A 63 -6.65 -8.38 -0.86
N TYR A 64 -7.81 -8.11 -0.25
CA TYR A 64 -8.69 -9.15 0.27
C TYR A 64 -9.28 -10.07 -0.81
N LYS A 65 -9.55 -9.53 -2.01
CA LYS A 65 -10.03 -10.31 -3.15
C LYS A 65 -8.97 -11.31 -3.67
N PHE A 66 -7.69 -10.99 -3.52
CA PHE A 66 -6.60 -11.88 -3.92
C PHE A 66 -6.15 -12.84 -2.82
N ASN A 67 -6.37 -12.47 -1.55
CA ASN A 67 -6.12 -13.33 -0.37
C ASN A 67 -7.30 -14.26 -0.03
N SER A 68 -8.21 -14.53 -0.98
CA SER A 68 -9.29 -15.49 -0.78
C SER A 68 -8.73 -16.85 -0.36
N TYR A 69 -8.95 -17.17 0.93
CA TYR A 69 -9.12 -18.51 1.47
C TYR A 69 -10.24 -19.25 0.76
#